data_AF-A0A944PDW5-F1
#
_entry.id   AF-A0A944PDW5-F1
#
_cell.length_a   1.000
_cell.length_b   1.000
_cell.length_c   1.000
_cell.angle_alpha   90.00
_cell.angle_beta   90.00
_cell.angle_gamma   90.00
#
_symmetry.space_group_name_H-M   'P 1'
#
loop_
_entity.id
_entity.type
_entity.pdbx_description
1 polymer ?
#
loop_
_entity_poly.entity_id
_entity_poly.type
_entity_poly.pdbx_seq_one_letter_code
_entity_poly.pdbx_strand_id
1 'polypeptide(L)'
;MNLPSYDDQPYEDVLVEDFETAFFALELELLDLPCVQDVAVMRTRLPEVGETLVVAFVPLPEEEQETGGRQAALAACERRLPWVLSHAVAVDVIPRAADGSPRTGLLIDRLLPQIARDLLSPMEMSD
;
A
#
# COMPACT_ATOMS: atom_id res chain seq x y z
N MET A 1 29.50 -12.71 -47.97
CA MET A 1 29.48 -11.96 -46.70
C MET A 1 28.06 -12.01 -46.17
N ASN A 2 27.82 -12.84 -45.15
CA ASN A 2 26.51 -13.02 -44.54
C ASN A 2 26.58 -12.36 -43.16
N LEU A 3 25.88 -11.26 -42.97
CA LEU A 3 25.76 -10.61 -41.67
C LEU A 3 24.77 -11.41 -40.82
N PRO A 4 25.08 -11.72 -39.55
CA PRO A 4 24.09 -12.33 -38.65
C PRO A 4 22.97 -11.32 -38.37
N SER A 5 21.73 -11.76 -38.62
CA SER A 5 20.51 -11.02 -38.30
C SER A 5 20.34 -10.95 -36.79
N TYR A 6 20.30 -9.74 -36.23
CA TYR A 6 20.03 -9.46 -34.82
C TYR A 6 18.51 -9.50 -34.54
N ASP A 7 17.85 -10.61 -34.89
CA ASP A 7 16.41 -10.75 -34.71
C ASP A 7 16.10 -12.13 -34.12
N ASP A 8 16.55 -12.36 -32.90
CA ASP A 8 16.02 -13.35 -31.96
C ASP A 8 16.69 -13.12 -30.58
N GLN A 9 16.34 -12.02 -29.92
CA GLN A 9 16.44 -11.99 -28.47
C GLN A 9 15.03 -12.32 -27.99
N PRO A 10 14.78 -13.47 -27.34
CA PRO A 10 13.55 -13.60 -26.58
C PRO A 10 13.55 -12.44 -25.61
N TYR A 11 12.55 -11.56 -25.68
CA TYR A 11 12.31 -10.62 -24.60
C TYR A 11 12.30 -11.48 -23.34
N GLU A 12 13.34 -11.35 -22.51
CA GLU A 12 13.30 -11.87 -21.15
C GLU A 12 12.02 -11.29 -20.59
N ASP A 13 11.02 -12.17 -20.41
CA ASP A 13 9.85 -11.94 -19.62
C ASP A 13 10.44 -11.65 -18.23
N VAL A 14 10.80 -10.38 -18.00
CA VAL A 14 11.09 -9.89 -16.67
C VAL A 14 9.83 -10.26 -15.95
N LEU A 15 9.90 -11.29 -15.11
CA LEU A 15 8.80 -11.74 -14.30
C LEU A 15 8.51 -10.58 -13.34
N VAL A 16 7.81 -9.57 -13.86
CA VAL A 16 7.18 -8.55 -13.05
C VAL A 16 6.20 -9.36 -12.24
N GLU A 17 6.52 -9.54 -10.96
CA GLU A 17 5.65 -10.25 -10.04
C GLU A 17 4.23 -9.73 -10.28
N ASP A 18 3.31 -10.65 -10.60
CA ASP A 18 1.94 -10.26 -10.94
C ASP A 18 1.40 -9.40 -9.78
N PHE A 19 0.78 -8.27 -10.12
CA PHE A 19 0.33 -7.30 -9.11
C PHE A 19 -0.49 -7.98 -8.00
N GLU A 20 -1.34 -8.95 -8.34
CA GLU A 20 -2.14 -9.67 -7.36
C GLU A 20 -1.25 -10.48 -6.42
N THR A 21 -0.22 -11.15 -6.95
CA THR A 21 0.76 -11.91 -6.14
C THR A 21 1.50 -10.98 -5.17
N ALA A 22 2.00 -9.85 -5.66
CA ALA A 22 2.70 -8.86 -4.84
C ALA A 22 1.77 -8.22 -3.79
N PHE A 23 0.51 -7.98 -4.15
CA PHE A 23 -0.53 -7.45 -3.26
C PHE A 23 -0.88 -8.43 -2.14
N PHE A 24 -1.11 -9.71 -2.45
CA PHE A 24 -1.36 -10.72 -1.43
C PHE A 24 -0.16 -10.91 -0.51
N ALA A 25 1.06 -10.88 -1.06
CA ALA A 25 2.27 -10.99 -0.26
C ALA A 25 2.46 -9.78 0.67
N LEU A 26 2.11 -8.57 0.20
CA LEU A 26 2.08 -7.36 1.02
C LEU A 26 1.06 -7.48 2.16
N GLU A 27 -0.17 -7.94 1.88
CA GLU A 27 -1.20 -8.08 2.91
C GLU A 27 -0.75 -9.05 4.03
N LEU A 28 -0.17 -10.19 3.65
CA LEU A 28 0.38 -11.16 4.61
C LEU A 28 1.52 -10.57 5.45
N GLU A 29 2.41 -9.81 4.82
CA GLU A 29 3.55 -9.19 5.49
C GLU A 29 3.11 -8.10 6.47
N LEU A 30 2.07 -7.33 6.13
CA LEU A 30 1.49 -6.31 7.01
C LEU A 30 0.77 -6.93 8.22
N LEU A 31 0.12 -8.09 8.03
CA LEU A 31 -0.51 -8.85 9.12
C LEU A 31 0.51 -9.41 10.12
N ASP A 32 1.75 -9.62 9.70
CA ASP A 32 2.84 -10.14 10.55
C ASP A 32 3.55 -9.04 11.34
N LEU A 33 3.23 -7.76 11.10
CA LEU A 33 3.88 -6.65 11.78
C LEU A 33 3.54 -6.63 13.29
N PRO A 34 4.55 -6.61 14.19
CA PRO A 34 4.33 -6.71 15.63
C PRO A 34 3.68 -5.47 16.24
N CYS A 35 3.61 -4.36 15.49
CA CYS A 35 3.05 -3.08 15.90
C CYS A 35 1.60 -2.87 15.45
N VAL A 36 1.02 -3.84 14.73
CA VAL A 36 -0.30 -3.73 14.11
C VAL A 36 -1.25 -4.75 14.72
N GLN A 37 -2.42 -4.27 15.18
CA GLN A 37 -3.50 -5.12 15.67
C GLN A 37 -4.36 -5.66 14.52
N ASP A 38 -4.63 -4.82 13.53
CA ASP A 38 -5.46 -5.18 12.38
C ASP A 38 -5.05 -4.37 11.15
N VAL A 39 -5.23 -4.91 9.95
CA VAL A 39 -4.86 -4.23 8.70
C VAL A 39 -5.86 -4.51 7.57
N ALA A 40 -6.00 -3.52 6.69
CA ALA A 40 -6.71 -3.63 5.43
C ALA A 40 -5.93 -2.89 4.35
N VAL A 41 -5.61 -3.60 3.28
CA VAL A 41 -4.94 -3.04 2.10
C VAL A 41 -5.98 -2.79 1.02
N MET A 42 -5.92 -1.63 0.39
CA MET A 42 -6.92 -1.22 -0.58
C MET A 42 -6.25 -0.57 -1.78
N ARG A 43 -6.55 -1.09 -2.97
CA ARG A 43 -6.19 -0.43 -4.23
C ARG A 43 -7.26 0.60 -4.56
N THR A 44 -6.84 1.83 -4.79
CA THR A 44 -7.70 2.91 -5.24
C THR A 44 -7.02 3.70 -6.36
N ARG A 45 -7.78 4.57 -7.00
CA ARG A 45 -7.26 5.51 -7.99
C ARG A 45 -7.63 6.92 -7.58
N LEU A 46 -6.63 7.71 -7.24
CA LEU A 46 -6.80 9.12 -6.89
C LEU A 46 -6.71 9.97 -8.17
N PRO A 47 -7.56 10.99 -8.32
CA PRO A 47 -7.65 11.76 -9.56
C PRO A 47 -6.36 12.51 -9.91
N GLU A 48 -5.60 12.97 -8.92
CA GLU A 48 -4.35 13.74 -9.13
C GLU A 48 -3.10 12.87 -9.16
N VAL A 49 -3.17 11.66 -8.61
CA VAL A 49 -1.98 10.82 -8.34
C VAL A 49 -1.98 9.51 -9.11
N GLY A 50 -3.14 9.09 -9.61
CA GLY A 50 -3.28 7.83 -10.33
C GLY A 50 -3.47 6.65 -9.38
N GLU A 51 -2.89 5.51 -9.73
CA GLU A 51 -3.04 4.29 -8.94
C GLU A 51 -2.32 4.42 -7.58
N THR A 52 -3.02 4.07 -6.52
CA THR A 52 -2.52 4.25 -5.14
C THR A 52 -2.99 3.10 -4.26
N LEU A 53 -2.09 2.63 -3.40
CA LEU A 53 -2.38 1.70 -2.34
C LEU A 53 -2.59 2.46 -1.04
N VAL A 54 -3.73 2.22 -0.42
CA VAL A 54 -4.03 2.73 0.91
C VAL A 54 -3.98 1.57 1.89
N VAL A 55 -3.08 1.66 2.86
CA VAL A 55 -2.96 0.72 3.96
C VAL A 55 -3.58 1.36 5.19
N ALA A 56 -4.76 0.86 5.57
CA ALA A 56 -5.37 1.21 6.85
C ALA A 56 -4.90 0.20 7.89
N PHE A 57 -4.30 0.66 8.98
CA PHE A 57 -3.84 -0.22 10.06
C PHE A 57 -4.34 0.27 11.41
N VAL A 58 -4.67 -0.66 12.29
CA VAL A 58 -4.99 -0.39 13.69
C VAL A 58 -3.71 -0.58 14.50
N PRO A 59 -3.13 0.47 15.09
CA PRO A 59 -1.94 0.35 15.92
C PRO A 59 -2.25 -0.40 17.22
N LEU A 60 -1.25 -1.08 17.79
CA LEU A 60 -1.36 -1.56 19.17
C LEU A 60 -1.45 -0.38 20.15
N PRO A 61 -2.08 -0.55 21.33
CA PRO A 61 -2.42 0.53 22.28
C PRO A 61 -1.21 1.18 23.00
N GLU A 62 0.02 0.97 22.50
CA GLU A 62 1.22 1.59 23.03
C GLU A 62 1.52 2.90 22.28
N GLU A 63 1.89 3.96 23.03
CA GLU A 63 1.97 5.37 22.59
C GLU A 63 2.91 5.66 21.39
N GLU A 64 3.68 4.68 20.92
CA GLU A 64 4.68 4.83 19.85
C GLU A 64 4.43 3.94 18.62
N GLN A 65 3.40 3.10 18.64
CA GLN A 65 3.17 2.11 17.58
C GLN A 65 2.53 2.69 16.32
N GLU A 66 1.94 3.89 16.39
CA GLU A 66 1.35 4.56 15.23
C GLU A 66 2.43 4.94 14.21
N THR A 67 3.47 5.63 14.66
CA THR A 67 4.57 6.06 13.78
C THR A 67 5.37 4.86 13.30
N GLY A 68 5.69 3.93 14.19
CA GLY A 68 6.40 2.69 13.84
C GLY A 68 5.63 1.82 12.86
N GLY A 69 4.32 1.65 13.08
CA GLY A 69 3.41 0.93 12.20
C GLY A 69 3.28 1.58 10.82
N ARG A 70 3.16 2.91 10.77
CA ARG A 70 3.13 3.66 9.50
C ARG A 70 4.42 3.44 8.71
N GLN A 71 5.57 3.58 9.34
CA GLN A 71 6.87 3.41 8.68
C GLN A 71 7.08 1.96 8.21
N ALA A 72 6.74 0.98 9.04
CA ALA A 72 6.84 -0.43 8.69
C ALA A 72 5.91 -0.79 7.52
N ALA A 73 4.68 -0.26 7.53
CA ALA A 73 3.72 -0.49 6.46
C ALA A 73 4.16 0.11 5.12
N LEU A 74 4.70 1.34 5.13
CA LEU A 74 5.24 1.96 3.92
C LEU A 74 6.47 1.20 3.41
N ALA A 75 7.38 0.78 4.30
CA ALA A 75 8.55 -0.02 3.92
C ALA A 75 8.16 -1.37 3.31
N ALA A 76 7.10 -2.02 3.81
CA ALA A 76 6.54 -3.23 3.21
C ALA A 76 5.98 -2.95 1.80
N CYS A 77 5.25 -1.85 1.63
CA CYS A 77 4.71 -1.43 0.34
C CYS A 77 5.83 -1.15 -0.67
N GLU A 78 6.88 -0.43 -0.29
CA GLU A 78 8.02 -0.13 -1.17
C GLU A 78 8.78 -1.39 -1.58
N ARG A 79 8.87 -2.40 -0.70
CA ARG A 79 9.53 -3.67 -1.04
C ARG A 79 8.72 -4.53 -2.01
N ARG A 80 7.39 -4.53 -1.88
CA ARG A 80 6.50 -5.41 -2.65
C ARG A 80 5.99 -4.77 -3.93
N LEU A 81 5.61 -3.50 -3.85
CA LEU A 81 4.97 -2.74 -4.92
C LEU A 81 5.66 -1.37 -5.09
N PRO A 82 6.98 -1.33 -5.38
CA PRO A 82 7.74 -0.07 -5.51
C PRO A 82 7.23 0.84 -6.64
N TRP A 83 6.51 0.29 -7.61
CA TRP A 83 5.95 1.03 -8.74
C TRP A 83 4.57 1.64 -8.45
N VAL A 84 4.02 1.43 -7.24
CA VAL A 84 2.70 1.96 -6.85
C VAL A 84 2.87 2.91 -5.68
N LEU A 85 2.26 4.09 -5.77
CA LEU A 85 2.25 5.00 -4.62
C LEU A 85 1.52 4.33 -3.46
N SER A 86 2.14 4.32 -2.29
CA SER A 86 1.54 3.78 -1.07
C SER A 86 1.30 4.88 -0.04
N HIS A 87 0.21 4.72 0.71
CA HIS A 87 -0.16 5.62 1.77
C HIS A 87 -0.67 4.82 2.96
N ALA A 88 -0.02 4.96 4.12
CA ALA A 88 -0.38 4.25 5.33
C ALA A 88 -1.07 5.19 6.33
N VAL A 89 -2.21 4.78 6.85
CA VAL A 89 -3.05 5.57 7.76
C VAL A 89 -3.40 4.74 8.99
N ALA A 90 -3.10 5.28 10.17
CA ALA A 90 -3.55 4.70 11.43
C ALA A 90 -5.06 4.97 11.62
N VAL A 91 -5.81 3.93 11.99
CA VAL A 91 -7.25 4.01 12.25
C VAL A 91 -7.58 3.31 13.57
N ASP A 92 -8.60 3.80 14.28
CA ASP A 92 -9.04 3.14 15.53
C ASP A 92 -9.64 1.75 15.29
N VAL A 93 -10.33 1.58 14.16
CA VAL A 93 -11.02 0.32 13.84
C VAL A 93 -11.23 0.16 12.33
N ILE A 94 -11.04 -1.06 11.85
CA ILE A 94 -11.34 -1.47 10.49
C ILE A 94 -12.76 -2.06 10.47
N PRO A 95 -13.75 -1.41 9.84
CA PRO A 95 -15.09 -1.97 9.71
C PRO A 95 -15.04 -3.25 8.90
N ARG A 96 -15.55 -4.34 9.46
CA ARG A 96 -15.64 -5.66 8.81
C ARG A 96 -17.09 -6.04 8.52
N ALA A 97 -17.29 -6.86 7.49
CA ALA A 97 -18.56 -7.50 7.21
C ALA A 97 -18.76 -8.74 8.10
N ALA A 98 -19.93 -9.37 8.02
CA ALA A 98 -20.30 -10.50 8.88
C ALA A 98 -19.42 -11.74 8.63
N ASP A 99 -18.81 -11.84 7.46
CA ASP A 99 -17.84 -12.86 7.07
C ASP A 99 -16.40 -12.52 7.49
N GLY A 100 -16.19 -11.39 8.17
CA GLY A 100 -14.88 -10.92 8.60
C GLY A 100 -14.10 -10.16 7.52
N SER A 101 -14.60 -10.04 6.29
CA SER A 101 -13.92 -9.28 5.24
C SER A 101 -13.92 -7.77 5.55
N PRO A 102 -12.82 -7.03 5.28
CA PRO A 102 -12.80 -5.59 5.49
C PRO A 102 -13.78 -4.89 4.53
N ARG A 103 -14.55 -3.95 5.05
CA ARG A 103 -15.43 -3.08 4.24
C ARG A 103 -14.60 -1.95 3.63
N THR A 104 -13.75 -2.32 2.68
CA THR A 104 -12.78 -1.43 2.01
C THR A 104 -13.42 -0.20 1.40
N GLY A 105 -14.61 -0.32 0.81
CA GLY A 105 -15.36 0.82 0.26
C GLY A 105 -15.74 1.88 1.32
N LEU A 106 -16.18 1.45 2.52
CA LEU A 106 -16.50 2.38 3.62
C LEU A 106 -15.24 2.97 4.24
N LEU A 107 -14.16 2.19 4.30
CA LEU A 107 -12.85 2.65 4.78
C LEU A 107 -12.29 3.74 3.87
N ILE A 108 -12.22 3.49 2.57
CA ILE A 108 -11.76 4.47 1.59
C ILE A 108 -12.57 5.75 1.68
N ASP A 109 -13.91 5.67 1.71
CA ASP A 109 -14.76 6.87 1.80
C ASP A 109 -14.45 7.72 3.05
N ARG A 110 -14.17 7.08 4.19
CA ARG A 110 -13.77 7.76 5.43
C ARG A 110 -12.36 8.33 5.39
N LEU A 111 -11.43 7.65 4.70
CA LEU A 111 -10.02 8.03 4.65
C LEU A 111 -9.71 9.03 3.54
N LEU A 112 -10.49 9.06 2.45
CA LEU A 112 -10.30 9.96 1.32
C LEU A 112 -10.11 11.43 1.71
N PRO A 113 -10.90 12.02 2.63
CA PRO A 113 -10.70 13.40 3.06
C PRO A 113 -9.34 13.62 3.75
N GLN A 114 -8.86 12.64 4.52
CA GLN A 114 -7.58 12.70 5.21
C GLN A 114 -6.42 12.52 4.22
N ILE A 115 -6.54 11.56 3.30
CA ILE A 115 -5.55 11.31 2.25
C ILE A 115 -5.44 12.54 1.33
N ALA A 116 -6.57 13.10 0.90
CA ALA A 116 -6.60 14.31 0.10
C ALA A 116 -5.94 15.49 0.83
N ARG A 117 -6.17 15.62 2.15
CA ARG A 117 -5.49 16.63 2.96
C ARG A 117 -3.98 16.40 3.01
N ASP A 118 -3.53 15.18 3.25
CA ASP A 118 -2.09 14.85 3.32
C ASP A 118 -1.39 15.09 1.97
N LEU A 119 -2.08 14.83 0.85
CA LEU A 119 -1.57 15.10 -0.50
C LEU A 119 -1.56 16.59 -0.86
N LEU A 120 -2.58 17.35 -0.43
CA LEU A 120 -2.72 18.78 -0.75
C LEU A 120 -2.01 19.70 0.25
N SER A 121 -1.72 19.20 1.45
CA SER A 121 -0.83 19.83 2.42
C SER A 121 0.52 19.15 2.29
N PRO A 122 1.39 19.56 1.34
CA PRO A 122 2.79 19.19 1.46
C PRO A 122 3.19 19.67 2.85
N MET A 123 3.51 18.69 3.71
CA MET A 123 4.09 18.86 5.02
C MET A 123 4.86 20.18 5.04
N GLU A 124 4.32 21.20 5.70
CA GLU A 124 5.11 22.38 6.03
C GLU A 124 6.26 21.82 6.86
N MET A 125 7.40 21.63 6.20
CA MET A 125 8.66 21.33 6.86
C MET A 125 8.92 22.56 7.72
N SER A 126 8.51 22.46 8.99
CA SER A 126 8.93 23.36 10.03
C SER A 126 10.44 23.50 9.95
N ASP A 127 10.86 24.74 9.71
CA ASP A 127 12.22 25.27 9.79
C ASP A 127 12.90 24.93 11.13
#